data_AF-A0A931XB80-F1
#
_entry.id   AF-A0A931XB80-F1
#
_cell.length_a   1.000
_cell.length_b   1.000
_cell.length_c   1.000
_cell.angle_alpha   90.00
_cell.angle_beta   90.00
_cell.angle_gamma   90.00
#
_symmetry.space_group_name_H-M   'P 1'
#
loop_
_entity.id
_entity.type
_entity.pdbx_description
1 polymer ?
#
loop_
_entity_poly.entity_id
_entity_poly.type
_entity_poly.pdbx_seq_one_letter_code
_entity_poly.pdbx_strand_id
1 'polypeptide(L)'
;MRMLKGSLLMAALVCIAGAPVAHAARLAQAAQHQHPAEPPQPQTSGMQGKMTTDCQAMMAARQKMMAHMKEMDAGLDTLAQTMNSATGQAKVDATAAVVNELVTQRKAMRDGMEKMQGGMMQHMMEHMQAGAQGMMQCPMVKNMGGMKH
;
A
#
# COMPACT_ATOMS: atom_id res chain seq x y z
N MET A 1 -37.11 -10.20 21.22
CA MET A 1 -37.89 -8.95 21.08
C MET A 1 -37.06 -7.84 21.72
N ARG A 2 -36.50 -6.88 21.00
CA ARG A 2 -37.20 -5.79 20.30
C ARG A 2 -36.36 -5.31 19.12
N MET A 3 -37.01 -5.32 17.96
CA MET A 3 -36.62 -4.65 16.72
C MET A 3 -37.02 -3.17 16.80
N LEU A 4 -36.17 -2.25 16.35
CA LEU A 4 -36.52 -0.89 15.93
C LEU A 4 -35.73 -0.68 14.62
N LYS A 5 -36.28 -0.87 13.41
CA LYS A 5 -37.16 0.06 12.67
C LYS A 5 -36.65 1.50 12.84
N GLY A 6 -36.04 2.17 11.86
CA GLY A 6 -36.35 2.25 10.45
C GLY A 6 -36.57 3.74 10.15
N SER A 7 -35.95 4.29 9.11
CA SER A 7 -36.40 5.53 8.46
C SER A 7 -35.80 5.63 7.08
N LEU A 8 -36.67 5.34 6.12
CA LEU A 8 -36.53 5.56 4.69
C LEU A 8 -37.25 6.89 4.40
N LEU A 9 -36.59 7.81 3.69
CA LEU A 9 -37.18 8.98 3.01
C LEU A 9 -36.34 9.11 1.72
N MET A 10 -36.79 8.65 0.54
CA MET A 10 -37.77 9.29 -0.37
C MET A 10 -37.61 10.81 -0.45
N ALA A 11 -37.59 11.50 -1.57
CA ALA A 11 -37.51 11.25 -3.00
C ALA A 11 -37.54 12.67 -3.60
N ALA A 12 -36.76 12.98 -4.64
CA ALA A 12 -37.07 14.14 -5.48
C ALA A 12 -36.52 13.94 -6.89
N LEU A 13 -37.35 13.28 -7.69
CA LEU A 13 -37.23 13.18 -9.14
C LEU A 13 -37.86 14.45 -9.71
N VAL A 14 -37.06 15.30 -10.36
CA VAL A 14 -37.57 16.43 -11.16
C VAL A 14 -37.36 16.09 -12.62
N CYS A 15 -38.46 15.74 -13.28
CA CYS A 15 -38.59 15.63 -14.71
C CYS A 15 -38.77 17.02 -15.32
N ILE A 16 -37.95 17.40 -16.29
CA ILE A 16 -38.32 18.46 -17.24
C ILE A 16 -38.14 17.92 -18.65
N ALA A 17 -39.27 17.91 -19.36
CA ALA A 17 -39.44 17.46 -20.73
C ALA A 17 -38.90 18.50 -21.73
N GLY A 18 -38.41 18.01 -22.87
CA GLY A 18 -38.10 18.81 -24.06
C GLY A 18 -37.87 17.90 -25.27
N ALA A 19 -38.90 17.76 -26.10
CA ALA A 19 -38.91 16.97 -27.33
C ALA A 19 -38.28 17.75 -28.53
N PRO A 20 -38.05 17.10 -29.69
CA PRO A 20 -36.93 17.35 -30.59
C PRO A 20 -37.17 18.42 -31.66
N VAL A 21 -36.10 19.03 -32.16
CA VAL A 21 -36.11 19.74 -33.45
C VAL A 21 -35.02 19.15 -34.33
N ALA A 22 -35.44 18.36 -35.31
CA ALA A 22 -34.62 17.94 -36.42
C ALA A 22 -34.37 19.14 -37.36
N HIS A 23 -33.11 19.45 -37.64
CA HIS A 23 -32.73 20.22 -38.83
C HIS A 23 -31.81 19.36 -39.69
N ALA A 24 -32.24 19.18 -40.93
CA ALA A 24 -31.57 18.43 -41.95
C ALA A 24 -30.30 19.14 -42.45
N ALA A 25 -29.29 18.30 -42.74
CA ALA A 25 -28.29 18.40 -43.79
C ALA A 25 -27.72 19.78 -44.17
N ARG A 26 -26.40 19.93 -43.94
CA ARG A 26 -25.49 20.41 -44.99
C ARG A 26 -24.21 19.59 -45.01
N LEU A 27 -23.96 18.99 -46.17
CA LEU A 27 -22.68 18.43 -46.58
C LEU A 27 -21.71 19.56 -46.96
N ALA A 28 -20.42 19.21 -46.87
CA ALA A 28 -19.25 19.85 -47.46
C ALA A 28 -18.74 21.13 -46.78
N GLN A 29 -17.57 21.05 -46.15
CA GLN A 29 -16.33 21.49 -46.80
C GLN A 29 -15.11 21.09 -45.96
N ALA A 30 -14.24 20.30 -46.57
CA ALA A 30 -12.87 20.08 -46.14
C ALA A 30 -12.02 21.28 -46.59
N ALA A 31 -11.36 21.93 -45.64
CA ALA A 31 -10.14 22.75 -45.78
C ALA A 31 -9.84 23.37 -44.39
N GLN A 32 -9.21 22.60 -43.49
CA GLN A 32 -7.85 22.81 -42.97
C GLN A 32 -7.46 24.25 -42.56
N HIS A 33 -6.85 24.32 -41.36
CA HIS A 33 -6.02 25.37 -40.75
C HIS A 33 -6.70 26.29 -39.70
N GLN A 34 -6.92 25.74 -38.50
CA GLN A 34 -6.77 26.48 -37.23
C GLN A 34 -6.07 25.59 -36.19
N HIS A 35 -5.00 26.13 -35.58
CA HIS A 35 -4.10 25.47 -34.62
C HIS A 35 -4.81 24.99 -33.35
N PRO A 36 -4.38 23.86 -32.75
CA PRO A 36 -4.45 23.68 -31.31
C PRO A 36 -3.06 23.74 -30.68
N ALA A 37 -3.02 24.40 -29.52
CA ALA A 37 -1.90 24.49 -28.60
C ALA A 37 -1.17 23.15 -28.40
N GLU A 38 0.15 23.26 -28.23
CA GLU A 38 1.00 22.20 -27.69
C GLU A 38 0.34 21.62 -26.41
N PRO A 39 0.16 20.29 -26.29
CA PRO A 39 -0.32 19.72 -25.05
C PRO A 39 0.68 20.06 -23.94
N PRO A 40 0.24 20.40 -22.71
CA PRO A 40 1.16 20.59 -21.62
C PRO A 40 1.97 19.30 -21.48
N GLN A 41 3.28 19.38 -21.71
CA GLN A 41 4.16 18.25 -21.44
C GLN A 41 3.95 17.85 -19.98
N PRO A 42 3.60 16.58 -19.69
CA PRO A 42 3.46 16.16 -18.32
C PRO A 42 4.84 16.34 -17.69
N GLN A 43 4.88 17.06 -16.57
CA GLN A 43 6.09 17.28 -15.78
C GLN A 43 6.48 15.95 -15.11
N THR A 44 6.91 14.97 -15.89
CA THR A 44 7.12 13.58 -15.44
C THR A 44 8.46 13.40 -14.76
N SER A 45 9.47 14.23 -15.08
CA SER A 45 10.84 14.04 -14.61
C SER A 45 10.99 14.15 -13.09
N GLY A 46 10.27 15.06 -12.43
CA GLY A 46 10.31 15.22 -10.97
C GLY A 46 9.57 14.09 -10.21
N MET A 47 8.44 13.64 -10.77
CA MET A 47 7.63 12.56 -10.21
C MET A 47 8.34 11.19 -10.34
N GLN A 48 9.02 10.93 -11.46
CA GLN A 48 9.78 9.70 -11.66
C GLN A 48 10.95 9.53 -10.68
N GLY A 49 11.74 10.59 -10.45
CA GLY A 49 12.87 10.55 -9.53
C GLY A 49 12.44 10.16 -8.12
N LYS A 50 11.39 10.81 -7.62
CA LYS A 50 10.82 10.53 -6.29
C LYS A 50 10.35 9.08 -6.13
N MET A 51 9.66 8.53 -7.14
CA MET A 51 9.17 7.14 -7.10
C MET A 51 10.31 6.11 -6.97
N THR A 52 11.42 6.32 -7.68
CA THR A 52 12.57 5.39 -7.58
C THR A 52 13.28 5.46 -6.23
N THR A 53 13.32 6.63 -5.60
CA THR A 53 13.87 6.83 -4.25
C THR A 53 12.98 6.16 -3.20
N ASP A 54 11.65 6.33 -3.31
CA ASP A 54 10.69 5.73 -2.39
C ASP A 54 10.72 4.18 -2.45
N CYS A 55 10.89 3.60 -3.65
CA CYS A 55 11.11 2.17 -3.82
C CYS A 55 12.36 1.67 -3.07
N GLN A 56 13.47 2.40 -3.16
CA GLN A 56 14.73 2.03 -2.51
C GLN A 56 14.62 2.14 -0.98
N ALA A 57 13.97 3.20 -0.48
CA ALA A 57 13.70 3.36 0.94
C ALA A 57 12.89 2.19 1.50
N MET A 58 11.89 1.71 0.76
CA MET A 58 11.10 0.54 1.17
C MET A 58 11.93 -0.75 1.20
N MET A 59 12.81 -0.97 0.22
CA MET A 59 13.72 -2.12 0.23
C MET A 59 14.69 -2.07 1.42
N ALA A 60 15.25 -0.89 1.72
CA ALA A 60 16.11 -0.71 2.89
C ALA A 60 15.34 -0.96 4.21
N ALA A 61 14.10 -0.46 4.31
CA ALA A 61 13.23 -0.72 5.46
C ALA A 61 12.94 -2.22 5.63
N ARG A 62 12.70 -2.95 4.53
CA ARG A 62 12.53 -4.41 4.55
C ARG A 62 13.79 -5.12 5.03
N GLN A 63 14.97 -4.74 4.55
CA GLN A 63 16.24 -5.34 5.00
C GLN A 63 16.48 -5.09 6.49
N LYS A 64 16.25 -3.87 6.97
CA LYS A 64 16.36 -3.52 8.39
C LYS A 64 15.39 -4.36 9.24
N MET A 65 14.16 -4.54 8.77
CA MET A 65 13.19 -5.39 9.46
C MET A 65 13.68 -6.84 9.54
N MET A 66 14.20 -7.40 8.46
CA MET A 66 14.74 -8.78 8.46
C MET A 66 15.92 -8.94 9.43
N ALA A 67 16.82 -7.96 9.51
CA ALA A 67 17.91 -7.97 10.48
C ALA A 67 17.38 -7.92 11.92
N HIS A 68 16.44 -7.02 12.19
CA HIS A 68 15.81 -6.90 13.50
C HIS A 68 15.05 -8.16 13.92
N MET A 69 14.39 -8.88 12.99
CA MET A 69 13.76 -10.17 13.31
C MET A 69 14.79 -11.20 13.74
N LYS A 70 15.94 -11.28 13.06
CA LYS A 70 17.02 -12.21 13.45
C LYS A 70 17.59 -11.88 14.83
N GLU A 71 17.73 -10.60 15.16
CA GLU A 71 18.18 -10.17 16.48
C GLU A 71 17.18 -10.56 17.57
N MET A 72 15.88 -10.34 17.32
CA MET A 72 14.80 -10.77 18.20
C MET A 72 14.76 -12.29 18.40
N ASP A 73 14.94 -13.07 17.33
CA ASP A 73 14.96 -14.53 17.39
C ASP A 73 16.13 -15.02 18.26
N ALA A 74 17.33 -14.46 18.09
CA ALA A 74 18.50 -14.80 18.90
C ALA A 74 18.30 -14.47 20.39
N GLY A 75 17.61 -13.37 20.70
CA GLY A 75 17.22 -13.02 22.07
C GLY A 75 16.28 -14.04 22.69
N LEU A 76 15.24 -14.47 21.95
CA LEU A 76 14.33 -15.52 22.41
C LEU A 76 15.02 -16.87 22.60
N ASP A 77 15.94 -17.25 21.71
CA ASP A 77 16.70 -18.49 21.85
C ASP A 77 17.51 -18.50 23.15
N THR A 78 18.14 -17.37 23.49
CA THR A 78 18.90 -17.21 24.74
C THR A 78 18.00 -17.35 25.97
N LEU A 79 16.83 -16.72 25.96
CA LEU A 79 15.84 -16.85 27.03
C LEU A 79 15.30 -18.27 27.16
N ALA A 80 15.04 -18.93 26.03
CA ALA A 80 14.57 -20.31 26.00
C ALA A 80 15.62 -21.28 26.55
N GLN A 81 16.89 -21.12 26.18
CA GLN A 81 18.00 -21.89 26.75
C GLN A 81 18.09 -21.70 28.26
N THR A 82 18.03 -20.45 28.73
CA THR A 82 18.02 -20.13 30.17
C THR A 82 16.87 -20.80 30.90
N MET A 83 15.65 -20.71 30.36
CA MET A 83 14.46 -21.35 30.91
C MET A 83 14.58 -22.88 30.95
N ASN A 84 15.19 -23.48 29.92
CA ASN A 84 15.36 -24.93 29.83
C ASN A 84 16.38 -25.45 30.86
N SER A 85 17.43 -24.68 31.14
CA SER A 85 18.44 -25.01 32.15
C SER A 85 17.99 -24.70 33.59
N ALA A 86 16.97 -23.86 33.77
CA ALA A 86 16.47 -23.47 35.08
C ALA A 86 15.61 -24.57 35.74
N THR A 87 15.57 -24.55 37.08
CA THR A 87 14.74 -25.45 37.90
C THR A 87 14.04 -24.67 39.02
N GLY A 88 13.02 -25.28 39.64
CA GLY A 88 12.29 -24.68 40.76
C GLY A 88 11.71 -23.30 40.42
N GLN A 89 11.82 -22.36 41.37
CA GLN A 89 11.31 -21.00 41.20
C GLN A 89 11.97 -20.25 40.04
N ALA A 90 13.27 -20.45 39.82
CA ALA A 90 13.99 -19.80 38.72
C ALA A 90 13.43 -20.17 37.35
N LYS A 91 12.86 -21.37 37.20
CA LYS A 91 12.17 -21.77 35.96
C LYS A 91 10.90 -20.97 35.73
N VAL A 92 10.14 -20.69 36.78
CA VAL A 92 8.92 -19.87 36.70
C VAL A 92 9.27 -18.45 36.25
N ASP A 93 10.30 -17.86 36.84
CA ASP A 93 10.76 -16.51 36.49
C ASP A 93 11.29 -16.47 35.03
N ALA A 94 12.04 -17.49 34.62
CA ALA A 94 12.52 -17.61 33.24
C ALA A 94 11.39 -17.81 32.23
N THR A 95 10.34 -18.58 32.57
CA THR A 95 9.14 -18.70 31.74
C THR A 95 8.42 -17.35 31.59
N ALA A 96 8.29 -16.59 32.68
CA ALA A 96 7.71 -15.25 32.61
C ALA A 96 8.53 -14.32 31.70
N ALA A 97 9.86 -14.40 31.76
CA ALA A 97 10.74 -13.65 30.88
C ALA A 97 10.52 -13.99 29.39
N VAL A 98 10.45 -15.28 29.04
CA VAL A 98 10.15 -15.73 27.67
C VAL A 98 8.80 -15.20 27.19
N VAL A 99 7.75 -15.33 28.01
CA VAL A 99 6.40 -14.87 27.65
C VAL A 99 6.36 -13.35 27.46
N ASN A 100 7.01 -12.59 28.34
CA ASN A 100 7.10 -11.13 28.21
C ASN A 100 7.81 -10.71 26.93
N GLU A 101 8.90 -11.40 26.57
CA GLU A 101 9.61 -11.14 25.32
C GLU A 101 8.75 -11.48 24.11
N LEU A 102 8.08 -12.64 24.09
CA LEU A 102 7.15 -13.01 23.01
C LEU A 102 6.04 -11.97 22.81
N VAL A 103 5.46 -11.45 23.89
CA VAL A 103 4.44 -10.40 23.81
C VAL A 103 5.02 -9.09 23.28
N THR A 104 6.23 -8.73 23.70
CA THR A 104 6.94 -7.53 23.24
C THR A 104 7.24 -7.62 21.75
N GLN A 105 7.81 -8.73 21.31
CA GLN A 105 8.09 -8.99 19.90
C GLN A 105 6.81 -9.01 19.06
N ARG A 106 5.74 -9.65 19.54
CA ARG A 106 4.45 -9.69 18.83
C ARG A 106 3.87 -8.29 18.60
N LYS A 107 3.97 -7.40 19.60
CA LYS A 107 3.53 -6.00 19.48
C LYS A 107 4.41 -5.25 18.48
N ALA A 108 5.73 -5.35 18.61
CA ALA A 108 6.67 -4.70 17.70
C ALA A 108 6.47 -5.15 16.25
N MET A 109 6.26 -6.46 16.02
CA MET A 109 5.95 -7.02 14.71
C MET A 109 4.63 -6.48 14.16
N ARG A 110 3.57 -6.48 14.97
CA ARG A 110 2.26 -5.98 14.53
C ARG A 110 2.35 -4.51 14.12
N ASP A 111 2.90 -3.68 14.98
CA ASP A 111 3.00 -2.24 14.75
C ASP A 111 3.93 -1.93 13.55
N GLY A 112 4.98 -2.74 13.36
CA GLY A 112 5.86 -2.67 12.20
C GLY A 112 5.17 -3.10 10.90
N MET A 113 4.38 -4.18 10.93
CA MET A 113 3.61 -4.66 9.78
C MET A 113 2.52 -3.68 9.37
N GLU A 114 1.79 -3.08 10.32
CA GLU A 114 0.77 -2.06 10.03
C GLU A 114 1.38 -0.85 9.32
N LYS A 115 2.51 -0.33 9.82
CA LYS A 115 3.24 0.78 9.18
C LYS A 115 3.72 0.41 7.78
N MET A 116 4.28 -0.78 7.61
CA MET A 116 4.78 -1.24 6.31
C MET A 116 3.63 -1.45 5.32
N GLN A 117 2.51 -2.04 5.76
CA GLN A 117 1.34 -2.26 4.92
C GLN A 117 0.74 -0.94 4.43
N GLY A 118 0.60 0.05 5.32
CA GLY A 118 0.13 1.39 4.96
C GLY A 118 1.05 2.06 3.95
N GLY A 119 2.37 2.05 4.20
CA GLY A 119 3.36 2.60 3.28
C GLY A 119 3.38 1.89 1.92
N MET A 120 3.22 0.57 1.90
CA MET A 120 3.15 -0.22 0.67
C MET A 120 1.88 0.04 -0.13
N MET A 121 0.74 0.20 0.53
CA MET A 121 -0.52 0.56 -0.13
C MET A 121 -0.42 1.95 -0.78
N GLN A 122 0.10 2.95 -0.06
CA GLN A 122 0.31 4.28 -0.61
C GLN A 122 1.25 4.24 -1.82
N HIS A 123 2.39 3.54 -1.68
CA HIS A 123 3.36 3.40 -2.76
C HIS A 123 2.78 2.72 -4.01
N MET A 124 1.94 1.70 -3.84
CA MET A 124 1.25 1.05 -4.95
C MET A 124 0.22 1.98 -5.62
N MET A 125 -0.48 2.83 -4.86
CA MET A 125 -1.37 3.84 -5.46
C MET A 125 -0.60 4.85 -6.32
N GLU A 126 0.59 5.27 -5.89
CA GLU A 126 1.44 6.16 -6.68
C GLU A 126 1.87 5.49 -8.00
N HIS A 127 2.18 4.18 -7.97
CA HIS A 127 2.48 3.41 -9.18
C HIS A 127 1.25 3.24 -10.08
N MET A 128 0.07 3.04 -9.52
CA MET A 128 -1.17 2.93 -10.27
C MET A 128 -1.52 4.24 -10.98
N GLN A 129 -1.28 5.39 -10.33
CA GLN A 129 -1.48 6.71 -10.92
C GLN A 129 -0.49 7.01 -12.05
N ALA A 130 0.77 6.55 -11.92
CA ALA A 130 1.78 6.64 -12.97
C ALA A 130 1.56 5.66 -14.14
N GLY A 131 0.61 4.73 -14.03
CA GLY A 131 0.26 3.76 -15.06
C GLY A 131 1.34 2.69 -15.32
N ALA A 132 1.23 2.00 -16.45
CA ALA A 132 2.09 0.86 -16.81
C ALA A 132 3.59 1.21 -16.82
N GLN A 133 3.93 2.46 -17.14
CA GLN A 133 5.31 2.94 -17.18
C GLN A 133 5.90 3.04 -15.77
N GLY A 134 5.14 3.59 -14.80
CA GLY A 134 5.56 3.61 -13.41
C GLY A 134 5.81 2.22 -12.83
N MET A 135 4.95 1.24 -13.17
CA MET A 135 5.11 -0.15 -12.72
C MET A 135 6.36 -0.84 -13.29
N MET A 136 6.66 -0.65 -14.58
CA MET A 136 7.84 -1.26 -15.22
C MET A 136 9.18 -0.72 -14.71
N GLN A 137 9.21 0.50 -14.18
CA GLN A 137 10.41 1.11 -13.61
C GLN A 137 10.57 0.84 -12.11
N CYS A 138 9.63 0.16 -11.46
CA CYS A 138 9.73 -0.18 -10.05
C CYS A 138 10.90 -1.16 -9.81
N PRO A 139 11.95 -0.77 -9.06
CA PRO A 139 13.08 -1.64 -8.75
C PRO A 139 12.67 -2.90 -7.97
N MET A 140 11.58 -2.85 -7.19
CA MET A 140 11.05 -4.04 -6.50
C MET A 140 10.51 -5.08 -7.48
N VAL A 141 9.70 -4.68 -8.46
CA VAL A 141 9.17 -5.61 -9.49
C VAL A 141 10.31 -6.24 -10.28
N LYS A 142 11.31 -5.44 -10.67
CA LYS A 142 12.49 -5.89 -11.40
C LYS A 142 13.30 -6.94 -10.62
N ASN A 143 13.44 -6.76 -9.31
CA ASN A 143 14.17 -7.72 -8.46
C ASN A 143 13.35 -8.98 -8.13
N MET A 144 12.01 -8.90 -8.08
CA MET A 144 11.16 -10.08 -7.84
C MET A 144 10.99 -10.97 -9.07
N GLY A 145 11.00 -10.42 -10.29
CA GLY A 145 10.96 -11.19 -11.54
C GLY A 145 12.21 -12.05 -11.81
N GLY A 146 13.29 -11.82 -11.06
CA GLY A 146 14.53 -12.61 -11.13
C GLY A 146 14.60 -13.78 -10.14
N MET A 147 13.69 -13.87 -9.17
CA MET A 147 13.59 -15.01 -8.25
C MET A 147 12.74 -16.11 -8.89
N LYS A 148 13.32 -16.83 -9.85
CA LYS A 148 12.79 -18.16 -10.23
C LYS A 148 12.87 -19.05 -8.98
N HIS A 149 11.73 -19.66 -8.63
CA HIS A 149 11.63 -20.69 -7.59
C HIS A 149 12.62 -21.83 -7.82
#